data_AF-A0A8X6I471-F1
#
_entry.id   AF-A0A8X6I471-F1
#
_cell.length_a   1.000
_cell.length_b   1.000
_cell.length_c   1.000
_cell.angle_alpha   90.00
_cell.angle_beta   90.00
_cell.angle_gamma   90.00
#
_symmetry.space_group_name_H-M   'P 1'
#
loop_
_entity.id
_entity.type
_entity.pdbx_description
1 polymer ?
#
loop_
_entity_poly.entity_id
_entity_poly.type
_entity_poly.pdbx_seq_one_letter_code
_entity_poly.pdbx_strand_id
1 'polypeptide(L)'
;MLIAYLLPAKKLCKESDLDKDVRNSNQSNGYRLINIDILLSELSQYVTCPNCNTKAVRKEKILYGLVSEFYVECYSCSTLSTFKSSPVIASGNDYEVNTRITYAVRTVGQGFCGIKHFCTAMDLPPPVS
;
A
#
# COMPACT_ATOMS: atom_id res chain seq x y z
N MET A 1 -33.59 4.84 43.24
CA MET A 1 -32.34 4.06 43.29
C MET A 1 -31.73 4.02 41.89
N LEU A 2 -30.76 4.89 41.64
CA LEU A 2 -29.78 4.76 40.56
C LEU A 2 -28.78 3.65 40.90
N ILE A 3 -28.23 3.00 39.87
CA ILE A 3 -26.80 2.75 39.56
C ILE A 3 -26.84 2.25 38.10
N ALA A 4 -26.52 3.02 37.05
CA ALA A 4 -25.25 3.63 36.66
C ALA A 4 -24.12 2.61 36.43
N TYR A 5 -24.10 1.99 35.24
CA TYR A 5 -22.84 1.54 34.62
C TYR A 5 -22.57 2.40 33.39
N LEU A 6 -21.70 3.39 33.61
CA LEU A 6 -21.04 4.22 32.63
C LEU A 6 -19.99 3.38 31.89
N LEU A 7 -20.20 3.08 30.62
CA LEU A 7 -19.11 2.92 29.67
C LEU A 7 -19.06 4.20 28.83
N PRO A 8 -17.92 4.93 28.80
CA PRO A 8 -17.83 6.13 27.98
C PRO A 8 -17.80 5.74 26.51
N ALA A 9 -18.94 5.88 25.82
CA ALA A 9 -18.98 6.01 24.37
C ALA A 9 -18.32 7.35 23.99
N LYS A 10 -16.99 7.36 23.85
CA LYS A 10 -16.24 8.58 23.52
C LYS A 10 -16.25 8.84 22.00
N LYS A 11 -17.27 9.62 21.62
CA LYS A 11 -17.45 10.51 20.45
C LYS A 11 -17.25 9.89 19.06
N LEU A 12 -18.37 9.40 18.52
CA LEU A 12 -18.66 9.38 17.08
C LEU A 12 -18.54 10.82 16.54
N CYS A 13 -17.54 11.06 15.69
CA CYS A 13 -17.37 12.35 14.99
C CYS A 13 -18.45 12.49 13.92
N LYS A 14 -19.14 13.63 13.94
CA LYS A 14 -20.26 13.97 13.05
C LYS A 14 -19.77 14.38 11.65
N GLU A 15 -20.56 14.04 10.64
CA GLU A 15 -20.35 14.35 9.22
C GLU A 15 -20.76 15.78 8.83
N SER A 16 -19.90 16.44 8.04
CA SER A 16 -20.15 17.55 7.10
C SER A 16 -18.77 17.90 6.49
N ASP A 17 -18.49 18.03 5.19
CA ASP A 17 -19.27 18.09 3.96
C ASP A 17 -18.42 17.43 2.83
N LEU A 18 -19.06 16.73 1.90
CA LEU A 18 -18.41 16.14 0.74
C LEU A 18 -18.21 17.21 -0.35
N ASP A 19 -17.01 17.78 -0.42
CA ASP A 19 -16.64 18.69 -1.50
C ASP A 19 -16.48 17.95 -2.84
N LYS A 20 -17.08 18.56 -3.87
CA LYS A 20 -17.20 18.04 -5.23
C LYS A 20 -15.88 18.21 -5.99
N ASP A 21 -15.12 17.13 -6.13
CA ASP A 21 -14.05 17.09 -7.12
C ASP A 21 -14.57 16.59 -8.47
N VAL A 22 -14.77 17.55 -9.39
CA VAL A 22 -14.93 17.32 -10.82
C VAL A 22 -13.66 16.65 -11.34
N ARG A 23 -13.68 15.31 -11.48
CA ARG A 23 -12.57 14.57 -12.08
C ARG A 23 -12.60 14.74 -13.59
N ASN A 24 -11.64 15.50 -14.10
CA ASN A 24 -11.31 15.55 -15.51
C ASN A 24 -10.88 14.14 -15.97
N SER A 25 -11.64 13.55 -16.88
CA SER A 25 -11.50 12.19 -17.37
C SER A 25 -10.27 12.07 -18.28
N ASN A 26 -9.08 11.87 -17.69
CA ASN A 26 -7.87 11.33 -18.35
C ASN A 26 -6.70 11.02 -17.39
N GLN A 27 -6.88 11.05 -16.06
CA GLN A 27 -5.79 10.71 -15.12
C GLN A 27 -5.90 9.26 -14.63
N SER A 28 -4.98 8.40 -15.08
CA SER A 28 -4.73 7.05 -14.53
C SER A 28 -3.95 7.09 -13.21
N ASN A 29 -4.11 8.14 -12.41
CA ASN A 29 -3.35 8.34 -11.17
C ASN A 29 -4.22 8.01 -9.96
N GLY A 30 -3.75 7.09 -9.11
CA GLY A 30 -4.41 6.73 -7.85
C GLY A 30 -3.82 5.47 -7.23
N TYR A 31 -3.89 5.36 -5.90
CA TYR A 31 -3.43 4.17 -5.19
C TYR A 31 -4.44 3.04 -5.36
N ARG A 32 -3.95 1.85 -5.70
CA ARG A 32 -4.77 0.63 -5.79
C ARG A 32 -4.16 -0.45 -4.91
N LEU A 33 -4.99 -1.09 -4.10
CA LEU A 33 -4.65 -2.34 -3.44
C LEU A 33 -4.66 -3.41 -4.52
N ILE A 34 -3.49 -3.89 -4.90
CA ILE A 34 -3.31 -4.83 -6.00
C ILE A 34 -2.74 -6.13 -5.42
N ASN A 35 -3.37 -7.25 -5.77
CA ASN A 35 -2.78 -8.56 -5.53
C ASN A 35 -1.53 -8.69 -6.42
N ILE A 36 -0.39 -8.92 -5.77
CA ILE A 36 0.93 -8.88 -6.39
C ILE A 36 1.14 -10.04 -7.37
N ASP A 37 0.53 -11.20 -7.11
CA ASP A 37 0.65 -12.39 -7.97
C ASP A 37 -0.15 -12.19 -9.27
N ILE A 38 -1.34 -11.61 -9.16
CA ILE A 38 -2.17 -11.25 -10.32
C ILE A 38 -1.45 -10.22 -11.19
N LEU A 39 -0.90 -9.15 -10.59
CA LEU A 39 -0.20 -8.12 -11.34
C LEU A 39 0.98 -8.68 -12.14
N LEU A 40 1.73 -9.61 -11.55
CA LEU A 40 2.91 -10.16 -12.21
C LEU A 40 2.63 -11.19 -13.26
N SER A 41 1.68 -12.09 -12.98
CA SER A 41 1.27 -13.08 -13.97
C SER A 41 0.87 -12.36 -15.25
N GLU A 42 0.18 -11.23 -15.13
CA GLU A 42 -0.15 -10.37 -16.26
C GLU A 42 1.07 -9.65 -16.85
N LEU A 43 1.87 -8.94 -16.04
CA LEU A 43 3.05 -8.21 -16.54
C LEU A 43 4.08 -9.11 -17.22
N SER A 44 4.24 -10.37 -16.77
CA SER A 44 5.19 -11.32 -17.36
C SER A 44 4.89 -11.68 -18.81
N GLN A 45 3.66 -11.43 -19.27
CA GLN A 45 3.27 -11.64 -20.66
C GLN A 45 3.80 -10.52 -21.58
N TYR A 46 4.03 -9.33 -21.03
CA TYR A 46 4.35 -8.11 -21.79
C TYR A 46 5.77 -7.59 -21.56
N VAL A 47 6.42 -7.96 -20.44
CA VAL A 47 7.76 -7.46 -20.08
C VAL A 47 8.87 -8.35 -20.66
N THR A 48 9.79 -7.75 -21.42
CA THR A 48 11.01 -8.39 -21.94
C THR A 48 12.26 -7.82 -21.30
N CYS A 49 13.31 -8.63 -21.23
CA CYS A 49 14.62 -8.17 -20.77
C CYS A 49 15.23 -7.21 -21.81
N PRO A 50 15.71 -6.02 -21.41
CA PRO A 50 16.35 -5.09 -22.34
C PRO A 50 17.68 -5.62 -22.92
N ASN A 51 18.32 -6.60 -22.26
CA ASN A 51 19.64 -7.10 -22.66
C ASN A 51 19.58 -8.30 -23.62
N CYS A 52 18.67 -9.25 -23.39
CA CYS A 52 18.58 -10.48 -24.18
C CYS A 52 17.21 -10.69 -24.84
N ASN A 53 16.27 -9.77 -24.65
CA ASN A 53 14.93 -9.76 -25.24
C ASN A 53 14.06 -11.01 -24.94
N THR A 54 14.43 -11.80 -23.93
CA THR A 54 13.62 -12.93 -23.44
C THR A 54 12.59 -12.47 -22.41
N LYS A 55 11.56 -13.28 -22.16
CA LYS A 55 10.57 -13.03 -21.10
C LYS A 55 11.27 -13.04 -19.74
N ALA A 56 11.07 -12.00 -18.94
CA ALA A 56 11.83 -11.77 -17.72
C ALA A 56 10.90 -11.45 -16.56
N VAL A 57 10.55 -12.44 -15.72
CA VAL A 57 10.02 -12.17 -14.37
C VAL A 57 10.27 -13.36 -13.43
N ARG A 58 11.29 -13.28 -12.57
CA ARG A 58 11.33 -13.95 -11.27
C ARG A 58 11.15 -12.91 -10.16
N LYS A 59 10.38 -13.22 -9.10
CA LYS A 59 10.22 -12.34 -7.94
C LYS A 59 10.86 -12.88 -6.68
N GLU A 60 11.53 -11.96 -6.00
CA GLU A 60 11.69 -11.94 -4.55
C GLU A 60 11.13 -10.60 -4.05
N LYS A 61 10.60 -10.56 -2.83
CA LYS A 61 9.88 -9.39 -2.29
C LYS A 61 10.40 -9.10 -0.90
N ILE A 62 10.92 -7.89 -0.70
CA ILE A 62 11.23 -7.35 0.64
C ILE A 62 10.12 -6.36 1.01
N LEU A 63 9.75 -6.35 2.29
CA LEU A 63 8.62 -5.59 2.82
C LEU A 63 9.09 -4.57 3.86
N TYR A 64 8.69 -3.31 3.65
CA TYR A 64 8.88 -2.21 4.61
C TYR A 64 7.51 -1.60 4.95
N GLY A 65 6.74 -2.30 5.78
CA GLY A 65 5.34 -1.95 6.05
C GLY A 65 4.48 -2.23 4.83
N LEU A 66 3.74 -1.22 4.36
CA LEU A 66 2.92 -1.32 3.14
C LEU A 66 3.72 -1.15 1.85
N VAL A 67 5.03 -0.95 1.94
CA VAL A 67 5.91 -0.83 0.79
C VAL A 67 6.41 -2.20 0.39
N SER A 68 6.28 -2.50 -0.90
CA SER A 68 6.90 -3.67 -1.51
C SER A 68 8.07 -3.21 -2.37
N GLU A 69 9.25 -3.77 -2.11
CA GLU A 69 10.35 -3.72 -3.06
C GLU A 69 10.21 -4.92 -4.01
N PHE A 70 10.20 -4.62 -5.31
CA PHE A 70 10.08 -5.59 -6.37
C PHE A 70 11.41 -5.77 -7.05
N TYR A 71 11.76 -7.03 -7.28
CA TYR A 71 12.90 -7.44 -8.08
C TYR A 71 12.35 -8.08 -9.35
N VAL A 72 12.90 -7.67 -10.48
CA VAL A 72 12.65 -8.28 -11.79
C VAL A 72 13.97 -8.82 -12.26
N GLU A 73 14.11 -10.14 -12.21
CA GLU A 73 15.27 -10.84 -12.73
C GLU A 73 14.93 -11.48 -14.09
N CYS A 74 15.84 -11.33 -15.05
CA CYS A 74 15.80 -12.08 -16.30
C CYS A 74 16.29 -13.52 -16.10
N TYR A 75 15.52 -14.50 -16.55
CA TYR A 75 15.89 -15.92 -16.50
C TYR A 75 17.15 -16.28 -17.31
N SER A 76 17.43 -15.56 -18.39
CA SER A 76 18.49 -15.92 -19.33
C SER A 76 19.84 -15.29 -19.00
N CYS A 77 19.86 -14.05 -18.52
CA CYS A 77 21.10 -13.29 -18.29
C CYS A 77 21.21 -12.74 -16.87
N SER A 78 20.30 -13.12 -15.96
CA SER A 78 20.27 -12.69 -14.55
C SER A 78 20.37 -11.17 -14.35
N THR A 79 19.97 -10.39 -15.35
CA THR A 79 19.86 -8.93 -15.20
C THR A 79 18.78 -8.65 -14.18
N LEU A 80 19.17 -7.95 -13.11
CA LEU A 80 18.32 -7.58 -12.00
C LEU A 80 17.93 -6.11 -12.10
N SER A 81 16.63 -5.84 -12.07
CA SER A 81 16.10 -4.49 -11.92
C SER A 81 15.25 -4.42 -10.67
N THR A 82 15.39 -3.35 -9.90
CA THR A 82 14.66 -3.16 -8.65
C THR A 82 13.82 -1.89 -8.70
N PHE A 83 12.63 -1.96 -8.11
CA PHE A 83 11.79 -0.78 -7.94
C PHE A 83 10.90 -0.93 -6.70
N LYS A 84 10.52 0.18 -6.09
CA LYS A 84 9.68 0.22 -4.90
C LYS A 84 8.27 0.67 -5.24
N SER A 85 7.26 0.15 -4.53
CA SER A 85 5.85 0.47 -4.76
C SER A 85 5.44 1.89 -4.32
N SER A 86 6.32 2.61 -3.63
CA SER A 86 6.07 3.95 -3.09
C SER A 86 7.38 4.75 -3.09
N PRO A 87 7.33 6.06 -3.36
CA PRO A 87 8.49 6.93 -3.19
C PRO A 87 8.86 7.09 -1.71
N VAL A 88 10.12 7.41 -1.48
CA VAL A 88 10.67 7.84 -0.20
C VAL A 88 10.37 9.33 -0.03
N ILE A 89 9.85 9.75 1.13
CA ILE A 89 9.46 11.15 1.38
C ILE A 89 10.61 11.97 1.99
N ALA A 90 11.45 11.34 2.80
CA ALA A 90 12.54 12.01 3.54
C ALA A 90 13.78 11.11 3.60
N SER A 91 14.93 11.67 3.98
CA SER A 91 16.18 10.91 4.14
C SER A 91 15.99 9.74 5.12
N GLY A 92 15.97 8.50 4.62
CA GLY A 92 15.79 7.30 5.45
C GLY A 92 14.80 6.29 4.85
N ASN A 93 14.16 5.52 5.73
CA ASN A 93 13.22 4.45 5.39
C ASN A 93 11.74 4.91 5.44
N ASP A 94 11.49 6.21 5.28
CA ASP A 94 10.17 6.81 5.36
C ASP A 94 9.50 6.87 3.98
N TYR A 95 8.49 6.03 3.79
CA TYR A 95 7.78 5.91 2.52
C TYR A 95 6.40 6.54 2.56
N GLU A 96 6.01 7.12 1.44
CA GLU A 96 4.75 7.84 1.26
C GLU A 96 3.51 7.05 1.68
N VAL A 97 3.42 5.79 1.26
CA VAL A 97 2.29 4.93 1.60
C VAL A 97 2.15 4.69 3.11
N ASN A 98 3.26 4.57 3.85
CA ASN A 98 3.23 4.34 5.30
C ASN A 98 2.77 5.60 6.04
N THR A 99 3.19 6.78 5.58
CA THR A 99 2.71 8.07 6.13
C THR A 99 1.23 8.29 5.83
N ARG A 100 0.79 8.00 4.60
CA ARG A 100 -0.61 8.17 4.18
C ARG A 100 -1.56 7.26 4.96
N ILE A 101 -1.24 5.97 5.12
CA ILE A 101 -2.10 5.07 5.89
C ILE A 101 -2.15 5.48 7.37
N THR A 102 -1.01 5.91 7.93
CA THR A 102 -0.95 6.38 9.31
C THR A 102 -1.84 7.60 9.52
N TYR A 103 -1.77 8.57 8.61
CA TYR A 103 -2.64 9.75 8.65
C TYR A 103 -4.11 9.35 8.50
N ALA A 104 -4.46 8.55 7.49
CA ALA A 104 -5.83 8.11 7.24
C ALA A 104 -6.45 7.39 8.45
N VAL A 105 -5.71 6.46 9.07
CA VAL A 105 -6.22 5.68 10.20
C VAL A 105 -6.28 6.49 11.51
N ARG A 106 -5.40 7.50 11.67
CA ARG A 106 -5.50 8.49 12.75
C ARG A 106 -6.71 9.40 12.57
N THR A 107 -7.00 9.83 11.35
CA THR A 107 -8.17 10.68 11.04
C THR A 107 -9.49 9.98 11.38
N VAL A 108 -9.58 8.66 11.19
CA VAL A 108 -10.75 7.86 11.62
C VAL A 108 -10.71 7.42 13.09
N GLY A 109 -9.74 7.89 13.87
CA GLY A 109 -9.66 7.66 15.31
C GLY A 109 -9.20 6.25 15.76
N GLN A 110 -8.73 5.42 14.84
CA GLN A 110 -8.35 4.02 15.15
C GLN A 110 -6.86 3.86 15.49
N GLY A 111 -6.02 4.81 15.06
CA GLY A 111 -4.57 4.80 15.32
C GLY A 111 -3.87 3.53 14.81
N PHE A 112 -2.71 3.19 15.40
CA PHE A 112 -1.89 2.06 14.91
C PHE A 112 -2.61 0.69 15.00
N CYS A 113 -3.45 0.50 16.02
CA CYS A 113 -4.25 -0.72 16.18
C CYS A 113 -5.19 -0.93 15.00
N GLY A 114 -5.83 0.15 14.52
CA GLY A 114 -6.64 0.12 13.30
C GLY A 114 -5.87 -0.32 12.07
N ILE A 115 -4.62 0.14 11.91
CA ILE A 115 -3.78 -0.23 10.76
C ILE A 115 -3.46 -1.72 10.83
N LYS A 116 -3.11 -2.24 12.01
CA LYS A 116 -2.83 -3.67 12.21
C LYS A 116 -4.04 -4.55 11.86
N HIS A 117 -5.22 -4.21 12.38
CA HIS A 117 -6.46 -4.94 12.06
C HIS A 117 -6.78 -4.87 10.57
N PHE A 118 -6.65 -3.69 9.95
CA PHE A 118 -6.84 -3.51 8.51
C PHE A 118 -5.89 -4.39 7.69
N CYS A 119 -4.59 -4.40 8.03
CA CYS A 119 -3.60 -5.20 7.31
C CYS A 119 -3.89 -6.70 7.46
N THR A 120 -4.19 -7.18 8.66
CA THR A 120 -4.55 -8.59 8.88
C THR A 120 -5.82 -8.98 8.13
N ALA A 121 -6.87 -8.14 8.15
CA ALA A 121 -8.13 -8.43 7.47
C ALA A 121 -7.98 -8.49 5.93
N MET A 122 -7.03 -7.72 5.39
CA MET A 122 -6.77 -7.63 3.95
C MET A 122 -5.62 -8.54 3.48
N ASP A 123 -5.10 -9.41 4.36
CA ASP A 123 -3.91 -10.25 4.10
C ASP A 123 -2.70 -9.45 3.59
N LEU A 124 -2.47 -8.27 4.21
CA LEU A 124 -1.36 -7.39 3.93
C LEU A 124 -0.22 -7.61 4.94
N PRO A 125 1.02 -7.30 4.53
CA PRO A 125 2.15 -7.19 5.45
C PRO A 125 1.84 -6.31 6.66
N PRO A 126 2.41 -6.62 7.84
CA PRO A 126 2.20 -5.81 9.03
C PRO A 126 2.72 -4.38 8.82
N PRO A 127 2.04 -3.35 9.37
CA PRO A 127 2.51 -1.98 9.26
C PRO A 127 3.78 -1.76 10.09
N VAL A 128 4.65 -0.88 9.62
CA VAL A 128 5.83 -0.42 10.39
C VAL A 128 5.41 0.67 11.37
N SER A 129 5.99 0.63 12.58
CA SER A 129 5.74 1.55 13.69
C SER A 129 6.66 2.77 13.63
#